data_AF-A0A1N6JYF1-F1
#
_entry.id   AF-A0A1N6JYF1-F1
#
_cell.length_a   1.000
_cell.length_b   1.000
_cell.length_c   1.000
_cell.angle_alpha   90.00
_cell.angle_beta   90.00
_cell.angle_gamma   90.00
#
_symmetry.space_group_name_H-M   'P 1'
#
loop_
_entity.id
_entity.type
_entity.pdbx_description
1 polymer ?
#
loop_
_entity_poly.entity_id
_entity_poly.type
_entity_poly.pdbx_seq_one_letter_code
_entity_poly.pdbx_strand_id
1 'polypeptide(L)'
;MSWLWLISVGVSDVQFPVYKKDQCGQWNGPLRFEKGRGGIRSVHEGLLTLLQQDKVKFPNSGDELPKPVSREEARDIKLEFEVIDDQFLAIITHKQYQISNGGDAIPNDQEPALPLYCPKVYPLLKPALKLFAEEPVTVIVLNTNRNEKPGDDPDEPIASGPLVARYLAERLKLKWVDNQGNIPDILEQNVSTWIDILTGDEKMENTIAQKAVVKRLTAIIQAWKSTHDTDHKIVVTTSGGMPPLKPIIERVPATCLGQQAITLLEQSERGGPAVIAPLDYNVRVSEQETLRFHCAEALRSPDYASAYGFARRYPELPWTESVKNLLGPLLGMSNHPLQVKGQTIEQFVKIACQIEICLCMGDCAGALRLLGVFIESSAWKLIENDSRIQQWNLTVDRANETVNGDLSPNHELFEQKLLEPKRCGKHKVLGLTRRWPGWFKQGEQRQSGNALDAICHCYNKKDNAQNSARDYRNLLSHGSDKPIKIKALKSCLKENELIKDTNQSFGNNFLIGKDVNNLLGSLGASEHTKAIGQQLDDLLKEVIKA
;
A
#
# COMPACT_ATOMS: atom_id res chain seq x y z
N MET A 1 -20.50 -4.19 -22.36
CA MET A 1 -19.86 -4.12 -21.02
C MET A 1 -18.63 -5.03 -21.04
N SER A 2 -17.63 -4.87 -20.18
CA SER A 2 -16.49 -5.83 -20.13
C SER A 2 -16.33 -6.38 -18.73
N TRP A 3 -16.15 -7.69 -18.64
CA TRP A 3 -15.92 -8.39 -17.37
C TRP A 3 -14.45 -8.80 -17.21
N LEU A 4 -13.93 -8.62 -16.00
CA LEU A 4 -12.70 -9.23 -15.53
C LEU A 4 -13.03 -10.22 -14.41
N TRP A 5 -12.63 -11.47 -14.55
CA TRP A 5 -12.75 -12.46 -13.48
C TRP A 5 -11.38 -12.73 -12.86
N LEU A 6 -11.21 -12.27 -11.62
CA LEU A 6 -10.05 -12.57 -10.78
C LEU A 6 -10.34 -13.82 -9.94
N ILE A 7 -9.51 -14.85 -10.08
CA ILE A 7 -9.64 -16.09 -9.33
C ILE A 7 -8.33 -16.47 -8.65
N SER A 8 -8.35 -16.61 -7.33
CA SER A 8 -7.21 -17.16 -6.59
C SER A 8 -7.38 -18.67 -6.42
N VAL A 9 -6.38 -19.41 -6.89
CA VAL A 9 -6.36 -20.88 -6.83
C VAL A 9 -5.38 -21.36 -5.77
N GLY A 10 -5.72 -22.49 -5.18
CA GLY A 10 -4.87 -23.23 -4.26
C GLY A 10 -4.25 -24.45 -4.92
N VAL A 11 -3.80 -25.33 -4.05
CA VAL A 11 -2.79 -26.36 -4.32
C VAL A 11 -3.42 -27.71 -4.62
N SER A 12 -4.67 -27.88 -4.21
CA SER A 12 -5.45 -29.08 -4.49
C SER A 12 -6.62 -28.81 -5.44
N ASP A 13 -6.46 -27.80 -6.29
CA ASP A 13 -7.52 -27.37 -7.20
C ASP A 13 -7.60 -28.28 -8.43
N VAL A 14 -6.63 -29.19 -8.61
CA VAL A 14 -6.55 -30.17 -9.69
C VAL A 14 -6.51 -31.59 -9.13
N GLN A 15 -7.29 -32.49 -9.74
CA GLN A 15 -7.43 -33.90 -9.37
C GLN A 15 -7.45 -34.75 -10.65
N PHE A 16 -7.14 -36.05 -10.57
CA PHE A 16 -7.04 -36.93 -11.75
C PHE A 16 -7.80 -38.25 -11.51
N PRO A 17 -8.16 -39.01 -12.57
CA PRO A 17 -8.89 -40.26 -12.40
C PRO A 17 -7.96 -41.38 -11.93
N VAL A 18 -8.52 -42.30 -11.17
CA VAL A 18 -7.92 -43.60 -10.88
C VAL A 18 -8.98 -44.70 -11.00
N TYR A 19 -8.56 -45.88 -11.44
CA TYR A 19 -9.37 -47.09 -11.48
C TYR A 19 -8.86 -48.05 -10.41
N LYS A 20 -9.78 -48.66 -9.66
CA LYS A 20 -9.48 -49.58 -8.57
C LYS A 20 -9.78 -51.01 -8.98
N LYS A 21 -8.87 -51.93 -8.66
CA LYS A 21 -9.09 -53.36 -8.84
C LYS A 21 -10.05 -53.88 -7.77
N ASP A 22 -11.10 -54.59 -8.17
CA ASP A 22 -12.03 -55.23 -7.24
C ASP A 22 -11.58 -56.62 -6.77
N GLN A 23 -12.41 -57.27 -5.96
CA GLN A 23 -12.15 -58.60 -5.40
C GLN A 23 -12.07 -59.70 -6.48
N CYS A 24 -12.67 -59.48 -7.64
CA CYS A 24 -12.64 -60.39 -8.79
C CYS A 24 -11.48 -60.07 -9.75
N GLY A 25 -10.70 -59.02 -9.48
CA GLY A 25 -9.59 -58.59 -10.31
C GLY A 25 -9.98 -57.69 -11.48
N GLN A 26 -11.23 -57.21 -11.54
CA GLN A 26 -11.71 -56.29 -12.57
C GLN A 26 -11.44 -54.84 -12.17
N TRP A 27 -11.21 -53.98 -13.16
CA TRP A 27 -10.99 -52.56 -12.95
C TRP A 27 -12.31 -51.79 -12.89
N ASN A 28 -12.56 -51.13 -11.76
CA ASN A 28 -13.75 -50.31 -11.53
C ASN A 28 -13.37 -48.83 -11.40
N GLY A 29 -14.13 -47.93 -12.04
CA GLY A 29 -13.87 -46.50 -12.04
C GLY A 29 -14.59 -45.76 -13.17
N PRO A 30 -14.26 -44.48 -13.40
CA PRO A 30 -13.22 -43.72 -12.72
C PRO A 30 -13.63 -43.26 -11.31
N LEU A 31 -12.67 -43.23 -10.39
CA LEU A 31 -12.72 -42.49 -9.12
C LEU A 31 -11.82 -41.25 -9.22
N ARG A 32 -12.08 -40.22 -8.42
CA ARG A 32 -11.28 -39.00 -8.41
C ARG A 32 -10.27 -39.03 -7.27
N PHE A 33 -8.99 -38.88 -7.60
CA PHE A 33 -7.92 -38.87 -6.62
C PHE A 33 -7.37 -37.45 -6.41
N GLU A 34 -7.24 -37.06 -5.14
CA GLU A 34 -6.58 -35.83 -4.70
C GLU A 34 -5.26 -36.21 -4.03
N LYS A 35 -4.13 -35.74 -4.57
CA LYS A 35 -2.84 -35.90 -3.90
C LYS A 35 -2.81 -35.01 -2.65
N GLY A 36 -2.50 -35.59 -1.50
CA GLY A 36 -2.27 -34.86 -0.25
C GLY A 36 -0.99 -34.01 -0.26
N ARG A 37 -0.67 -33.35 0.86
CA ARG A 37 0.43 -32.36 0.98
C ARG A 37 1.83 -32.90 0.62
N GLY A 38 2.12 -34.16 0.94
CA GLY A 38 3.43 -34.76 0.68
C GLY A 38 3.75 -34.94 -0.81
N GLY A 39 4.83 -34.30 -1.28
CA GLY A 39 5.31 -34.39 -2.67
C GLY A 39 4.44 -33.64 -3.68
N ILE A 40 3.65 -32.66 -3.23
CA ILE A 40 2.69 -31.96 -4.08
C ILE A 40 3.36 -31.07 -5.14
N ARG A 41 4.54 -30.53 -4.83
CA ARG A 41 5.30 -29.68 -5.76
C ARG A 41 5.76 -30.44 -7.01
N SER A 42 6.41 -31.59 -6.84
CA SER A 42 6.86 -32.41 -7.98
C SER A 42 5.69 -32.87 -8.84
N VAL A 43 4.53 -33.14 -8.22
CA VAL A 43 3.31 -33.44 -8.96
C VAL A 43 2.84 -32.26 -9.79
N HIS A 44 2.78 -31.05 -9.23
CA HIS A 44 2.39 -29.86 -10.00
C HIS A 44 3.37 -29.56 -11.12
N GLU A 45 4.67 -29.61 -10.86
CA GLU A 45 5.71 -29.39 -11.89
C GLU A 45 5.61 -30.44 -13.02
N GLY A 46 5.34 -31.70 -12.68
CA GLY A 46 5.06 -32.75 -13.66
C GLY A 46 3.79 -32.49 -14.47
N LEU A 47 2.70 -32.07 -13.83
CA LEU A 47 1.45 -31.71 -14.52
C LEU A 47 1.63 -30.49 -15.44
N LEU A 48 2.42 -29.49 -15.03
CA LEU A 48 2.76 -28.34 -15.86
C LEU A 48 3.62 -28.75 -17.07
N THR A 49 4.53 -29.69 -16.88
CA THR A 49 5.33 -30.26 -17.98
C THR A 49 4.44 -31.01 -18.98
N LEU A 50 3.47 -31.80 -18.50
CA LEU A 50 2.48 -32.43 -19.39
C LEU A 50 1.60 -31.41 -20.11
N LEU A 51 1.21 -30.33 -19.43
CA LEU A 51 0.42 -29.25 -20.04
C LEU A 51 1.19 -28.59 -21.19
N GLN A 52 2.48 -28.30 -21.01
CA GLN A 52 3.34 -27.72 -22.06
C GLN A 52 3.52 -28.64 -23.27
N GLN A 53 3.35 -29.94 -23.10
CA GLN A 53 3.41 -30.94 -24.17
C GLN A 53 2.03 -31.25 -24.79
N ASP A 54 0.98 -30.49 -24.44
CA ASP A 54 -0.42 -30.75 -24.83
C ASP A 54 -0.91 -32.17 -24.45
N LYS A 55 -0.33 -32.75 -23.39
CA LYS A 55 -0.66 -34.10 -22.86
C LYS A 55 -1.64 -34.05 -21.68
N VAL A 56 -2.39 -32.95 -21.55
CA VAL A 56 -3.46 -32.78 -20.57
C VAL A 56 -4.77 -32.59 -21.30
N LYS A 57 -5.84 -33.23 -20.82
CA LYS A 57 -7.20 -33.00 -21.30
C LYS A 57 -8.15 -32.76 -20.14
N PHE A 58 -9.14 -31.91 -20.34
CA PHE A 58 -10.20 -31.67 -19.36
C PHE A 58 -11.50 -32.32 -19.82
N PRO A 59 -11.94 -33.45 -19.23
CA PRO A 59 -13.13 -34.17 -19.69
C PRO A 59 -14.39 -33.31 -19.69
N ASN A 60 -15.14 -33.33 -20.80
CA ASN A 60 -16.45 -32.68 -20.92
C ASN A 60 -17.49 -33.39 -20.04
N SER A 61 -17.49 -33.14 -18.75
CA SER A 61 -18.51 -33.70 -17.86
C SER A 61 -19.80 -32.89 -18.00
N GLY A 62 -20.67 -33.31 -18.92
CA GLY A 62 -22.10 -33.20 -18.69
C GLY A 62 -22.46 -34.17 -17.55
N ASP A 63 -22.84 -33.60 -16.41
CA ASP A 63 -23.38 -34.25 -15.21
C ASP A 63 -22.44 -35.17 -14.40
N GLU A 64 -22.11 -34.69 -13.19
CA GLU A 64 -21.42 -35.35 -12.08
C GLU A 64 -19.93 -35.68 -12.23
N LEU A 65 -19.10 -35.02 -11.40
CA LEU A 65 -17.70 -35.40 -11.23
C LEU A 65 -17.61 -36.78 -10.55
N PRO A 66 -16.61 -37.62 -10.88
CA PRO A 66 -16.44 -38.92 -10.25
C PRO A 66 -16.33 -38.83 -8.72
N LYS A 67 -16.77 -39.89 -8.04
CA LYS A 67 -16.68 -39.98 -6.58
C LYS A 67 -15.21 -39.90 -6.13
N PRO A 68 -14.91 -39.15 -5.06
CA PRO A 68 -13.54 -39.09 -4.54
C PRO A 68 -13.12 -40.44 -3.96
N VAL A 69 -11.83 -40.78 -4.12
CA VAL A 69 -11.19 -41.87 -3.37
C VAL A 69 -11.21 -41.54 -1.88
N SER A 70 -11.44 -42.53 -1.03
CA SER A 70 -11.44 -42.30 0.42
C SER A 70 -10.06 -41.86 0.91
N ARG A 71 -10.01 -41.06 1.98
CA ARG A 71 -8.73 -40.55 2.52
C ARG A 71 -7.76 -41.64 2.97
N GLU A 72 -8.29 -42.77 3.44
CA GLU A 72 -7.49 -43.89 3.92
C GLU A 72 -6.82 -44.61 2.75
N GLU A 73 -7.59 -44.90 1.69
CA GLU A 73 -7.09 -45.50 0.46
C GLU A 73 -6.13 -44.59 -0.31
N ALA A 74 -6.33 -43.27 -0.21
CA ALA A 74 -5.53 -42.30 -0.92
C ALA A 74 -4.09 -42.15 -0.40
N ARG A 75 -3.80 -42.63 0.82
CA ARG A 75 -2.47 -42.48 1.45
C ARG A 75 -1.36 -43.18 0.68
N ASP A 76 -1.66 -44.35 0.14
CA ASP A 76 -0.67 -45.22 -0.49
C ASP A 76 -0.54 -44.99 -2.00
N ILE A 77 -1.41 -44.15 -2.57
CA ILE A 77 -1.39 -43.82 -3.99
C ILE A 77 -0.39 -42.68 -4.24
N LYS A 78 0.52 -42.91 -5.19
CA LYS A 78 1.47 -41.91 -5.67
C LYS A 78 1.32 -41.70 -7.16
N LEU A 79 1.29 -40.43 -7.55
CA LEU A 79 1.47 -40.00 -8.93
C LEU A 79 2.92 -39.55 -9.05
N GLU A 80 3.64 -40.18 -9.95
CA GLU A 80 5.04 -39.93 -10.23
C GLU A 80 5.19 -39.59 -11.72
N PHE A 81 6.33 -38.99 -12.08
CA PHE A 81 6.60 -38.55 -13.43
C PHE A 81 7.97 -39.04 -13.85
N GLU A 82 8.04 -39.75 -14.96
CA GLU A 82 9.27 -40.38 -15.45
C GLU A 82 9.43 -40.16 -16.95
N VAL A 83 10.67 -40.19 -17.41
CA VAL A 83 11.00 -40.22 -18.85
C VAL A 83 11.34 -41.65 -19.21
N ILE A 84 10.50 -42.27 -20.05
CA ILE A 84 10.69 -43.64 -20.55
C ILE A 84 10.64 -43.55 -22.08
N ASP A 85 11.66 -44.09 -22.76
CA ASP A 85 11.77 -44.09 -24.22
C ASP A 85 11.53 -42.70 -24.85
N ASP A 86 12.19 -41.68 -24.30
CA ASP A 86 12.07 -40.25 -24.66
C ASP A 86 10.66 -39.64 -24.48
N GLN A 87 9.74 -40.35 -23.83
CA GLN A 87 8.41 -39.86 -23.49
C GLN A 87 8.32 -39.50 -22.00
N PHE A 88 7.86 -38.29 -21.71
CA PHE A 88 7.49 -37.88 -20.36
C PHE A 88 6.09 -38.44 -20.02
N LEU A 89 6.03 -39.30 -19.01
CA LEU A 89 4.85 -40.06 -18.59
C LEU A 89 4.46 -39.72 -17.14
N ALA A 90 3.15 -39.68 -16.89
CA ALA A 90 2.56 -39.72 -15.55
C ALA A 90 2.26 -41.18 -15.17
N ILE A 91 2.79 -41.64 -14.04
CA ILE A 91 2.76 -43.04 -13.61
C ILE A 91 2.12 -43.15 -12.23
N ILE A 92 1.28 -44.17 -12.01
CA ILE A 92 0.75 -44.50 -10.69
C ILE A 92 1.42 -45.74 -10.10
N THR A 93 2.16 -45.57 -9.01
CA THR A 93 2.90 -46.67 -8.38
C THR A 93 2.07 -47.35 -7.28
N HIS A 94 1.04 -48.12 -7.67
CA HIS A 94 0.25 -48.95 -6.73
C HIS A 94 -0.43 -50.17 -7.37
N LYS A 95 -0.26 -51.37 -6.80
CA LYS A 95 -0.74 -52.65 -7.40
C LYS A 95 -2.26 -52.78 -7.59
N GLN A 96 -3.04 -51.99 -6.84
CA GLN A 96 -4.51 -52.01 -6.88
C GLN A 96 -5.11 -50.83 -7.66
N TYR A 97 -4.29 -49.90 -8.17
CA TYR A 97 -4.78 -48.72 -8.88
C TYR A 97 -4.07 -48.54 -10.22
N GLN A 98 -4.80 -48.01 -11.20
CA GLN A 98 -4.23 -47.55 -12.47
C GLN A 98 -4.82 -46.17 -12.83
N ILE A 99 -4.08 -45.37 -13.61
CA ILE A 99 -4.42 -43.97 -13.89
C ILE A 99 -5.37 -43.83 -15.08
N SER A 100 -5.34 -44.79 -16.00
CA SER A 100 -6.24 -44.91 -17.15
C SER A 100 -6.94 -46.26 -17.16
N ASN A 101 -7.94 -46.44 -18.03
CA ASN A 101 -8.50 -47.77 -18.26
C ASN A 101 -7.53 -48.70 -19.02
N GLY A 102 -6.56 -48.12 -19.73
CA GLY A 102 -5.60 -48.81 -20.59
C GLY A 102 -4.21 -49.06 -19.98
N GLY A 103 -3.94 -48.62 -18.75
CA GLY A 103 -2.63 -48.77 -18.11
C GLY A 103 -2.38 -47.85 -16.92
N ASP A 104 -1.24 -48.08 -16.27
CA ASP A 104 -0.72 -47.34 -15.11
C ASP A 104 0.09 -46.09 -15.48
N ALA A 105 0.40 -45.90 -16.76
CA ALA A 105 1.06 -44.72 -17.31
C ALA A 105 0.21 -43.98 -18.35
N ILE A 106 0.30 -42.65 -18.39
CA ILE A 106 -0.26 -41.79 -19.45
C ILE A 106 0.81 -40.77 -19.87
N PRO A 107 1.02 -40.50 -21.18
CA PRO A 107 0.33 -41.08 -22.33
C PRO A 107 0.57 -42.58 -22.51
N ASN A 108 -0.39 -43.26 -23.13
CA ASN A 108 -0.26 -44.63 -23.63
C ASN A 108 -1.03 -44.78 -24.96
N ASP A 109 -0.96 -45.97 -25.57
CA ASP A 109 -1.58 -46.27 -26.88
C ASP A 109 -3.09 -45.97 -26.93
N GLN A 110 -3.79 -46.06 -25.80
CA GLN A 110 -5.24 -45.84 -25.72
C GLN A 110 -5.59 -44.42 -25.25
N GLU A 111 -4.75 -43.82 -24.40
CA GLU A 111 -4.99 -42.51 -23.80
C GLU A 111 -3.77 -41.59 -24.01
N PRO A 112 -3.80 -40.69 -24.99
CA PRO A 112 -2.65 -39.82 -25.32
C PRO A 112 -2.49 -38.62 -24.37
N ALA A 113 -3.43 -38.39 -23.46
CA ALA A 113 -3.42 -37.24 -22.55
C ALA A 113 -4.10 -37.55 -21.21
N LEU A 114 -3.52 -37.02 -20.12
CA LEU A 114 -3.98 -37.20 -18.75
C LEU A 114 -5.28 -36.42 -18.52
N PRO A 115 -6.40 -37.09 -18.15
CA PRO A 115 -7.60 -36.40 -17.75
C PRO A 115 -7.40 -35.67 -16.41
N LEU A 116 -7.72 -34.38 -16.36
CA LEU A 116 -7.70 -33.60 -15.13
C LEU A 116 -9.08 -33.02 -14.79
N TYR A 117 -9.37 -32.92 -13.50
CA TYR A 117 -10.60 -32.38 -12.92
C TYR A 117 -10.28 -31.16 -12.06
N CYS A 118 -11.09 -30.12 -12.15
CA CYS A 118 -10.99 -28.91 -11.31
C CYS A 118 -12.21 -28.76 -10.40
N PRO A 119 -12.38 -29.61 -9.37
CA PRO A 119 -13.64 -29.74 -8.63
C PRO A 119 -14.02 -28.51 -7.80
N LYS A 120 -13.06 -27.63 -7.45
CA LYS A 120 -13.35 -26.37 -6.73
C LYS A 120 -13.77 -25.23 -7.66
N VAL A 121 -13.34 -25.28 -8.91
CA VAL A 121 -13.63 -24.25 -9.93
C VAL A 121 -14.90 -24.61 -10.69
N TYR A 122 -15.14 -25.91 -10.91
CA TYR A 122 -16.31 -26.42 -11.64
C TYR A 122 -17.66 -25.84 -11.15
N PRO A 123 -17.96 -25.78 -9.83
CA PRO A 123 -19.23 -25.24 -9.34
C PRO A 123 -19.43 -23.75 -9.64
N LEU A 124 -18.33 -23.02 -9.89
CA LEU A 124 -18.35 -21.58 -10.16
C LEU A 124 -18.70 -21.26 -11.62
N LEU A 125 -18.51 -22.21 -12.55
CA LEU A 125 -18.72 -22.01 -13.98
C LEU A 125 -20.16 -21.63 -14.31
N LYS A 126 -21.15 -22.35 -13.77
CA LYS A 126 -22.56 -22.14 -14.10
C LYS A 126 -23.06 -20.76 -13.63
N PRO A 127 -22.79 -20.31 -12.39
CA PRO A 127 -23.08 -18.93 -12.00
C PRO A 127 -22.31 -17.90 -12.81
N ALA A 128 -21.02 -18.12 -13.08
CA ALA A 128 -20.19 -17.19 -13.85
C ALA A 128 -20.74 -16.99 -15.27
N LEU A 129 -21.08 -18.07 -15.98
CA LEU A 129 -21.71 -18.01 -17.30
C LEU A 129 -23.04 -17.25 -17.30
N LYS A 130 -23.86 -17.44 -16.26
CA LYS A 130 -25.10 -16.66 -16.10
C LYS A 130 -24.83 -15.17 -15.88
N LEU A 131 -23.75 -14.83 -15.17
CA LEU A 131 -23.38 -13.46 -14.85
C LEU A 131 -22.80 -12.72 -16.06
N PHE A 132 -21.94 -13.38 -16.82
CA PHE A 132 -21.34 -12.80 -18.03
C PHE A 132 -22.33 -12.76 -19.20
N ALA A 133 -23.26 -13.72 -19.28
CA ALA A 133 -24.16 -13.89 -20.41
C ALA A 133 -23.38 -13.95 -21.73
N GLU A 134 -23.64 -13.04 -22.68
CA GLU A 134 -22.93 -12.93 -23.97
C GLU A 134 -21.83 -11.84 -23.95
N GLU A 135 -21.59 -11.21 -22.79
CA GLU A 135 -20.61 -10.14 -22.66
C GLU A 135 -19.17 -10.68 -22.70
N PRO A 136 -18.22 -9.92 -23.27
CA PRO A 136 -16.80 -10.29 -23.26
C PRO A 136 -16.24 -10.43 -21.84
N VAL A 137 -15.46 -11.49 -21.62
CA VAL A 137 -14.81 -11.77 -20.33
C VAL A 137 -13.31 -12.00 -20.48
N THR A 138 -12.54 -11.42 -19.57
CA THR A 138 -11.12 -11.71 -19.36
C THR A 138 -10.98 -12.47 -18.05
N VAL A 139 -10.34 -13.64 -18.07
CA VAL A 139 -10.12 -14.46 -16.87
C VAL A 139 -8.66 -14.42 -16.48
N ILE A 140 -8.37 -14.03 -15.24
CA ILE A 140 -7.02 -14.00 -14.67
C ILE A 140 -6.96 -14.91 -13.44
N VAL A 141 -6.17 -15.96 -13.56
CA VAL A 141 -5.87 -16.87 -12.45
C VAL A 141 -4.61 -16.39 -11.71
N LEU A 142 -4.76 -16.11 -10.42
CA LEU A 142 -3.67 -15.64 -9.55
C LEU A 142 -2.89 -16.84 -9.03
N ASN A 143 -1.64 -16.96 -9.46
CA ASN A 143 -0.73 -18.06 -9.17
C ASN A 143 0.34 -17.66 -8.14
N THR A 144 0.86 -18.64 -7.40
CA THR A 144 1.91 -18.41 -6.40
C THR A 144 3.12 -19.26 -6.75
N ASN A 145 4.25 -18.60 -7.02
CA ASN A 145 5.48 -19.21 -7.52
C ASN A 145 6.66 -18.87 -6.60
N ARG A 146 6.83 -19.63 -5.51
CA ARG A 146 7.83 -19.34 -4.47
C ARG A 146 9.10 -20.19 -4.63
N ASN A 147 10.26 -19.57 -4.44
CA ASN A 147 11.60 -20.19 -4.50
C ASN A 147 11.98 -20.80 -3.15
N GLU A 148 11.21 -21.77 -2.66
CA GLU A 148 11.61 -22.46 -1.44
C GLU A 148 12.54 -23.62 -1.78
N LYS A 149 13.69 -23.67 -1.09
CA LYS A 149 14.71 -24.70 -1.29
C LYS A 149 14.17 -26.05 -0.81
N PRO A 150 14.55 -27.16 -1.46
CA PRO A 150 14.28 -28.50 -0.92
C PRO A 150 14.84 -28.61 0.51
N GLY A 151 13.96 -28.74 1.51
CA GLY A 151 14.33 -28.91 2.92
C GLY A 151 13.92 -27.78 3.87
N ASP A 152 13.54 -26.60 3.37
CA ASP A 152 13.04 -25.50 4.25
C ASP A 152 11.57 -25.69 4.62
N ASP A 153 10.73 -26.18 3.69
CA ASP A 153 9.41 -26.78 3.94
C ASP A 153 9.00 -27.65 2.72
N PRO A 154 9.24 -28.98 2.73
CA PRO A 154 9.03 -29.85 1.57
C PRO A 154 7.55 -30.01 1.14
N ASP A 155 6.61 -29.46 1.94
CA ASP A 155 5.18 -29.55 1.73
C ASP A 155 4.53 -28.20 1.34
N GLU A 156 5.32 -27.12 1.22
CA GLU A 156 4.78 -25.79 0.89
C GLU A 156 4.58 -25.64 -0.65
N PRO A 157 3.34 -25.38 -1.11
CA PRO A 157 2.97 -25.76 -2.47
C PRO A 157 2.90 -24.65 -3.53
N ILE A 158 3.14 -25.03 -4.80
CA ILE A 158 2.88 -24.21 -5.99
C ILE A 158 1.40 -24.29 -6.35
N ALA A 159 0.77 -23.16 -6.63
CA ALA A 159 -0.63 -23.13 -7.06
C ALA A 159 -0.80 -23.62 -8.51
N SER A 160 -1.97 -24.13 -8.86
CA SER A 160 -2.22 -24.71 -10.19
C SER A 160 -2.68 -23.69 -11.25
N GLY A 161 -2.13 -22.48 -11.20
CA GLY A 161 -2.57 -21.35 -12.03
C GLY A 161 -2.74 -21.68 -13.53
N PRO A 162 -1.69 -22.18 -14.20
CA PRO A 162 -1.75 -22.48 -15.64
C PRO A 162 -2.80 -23.53 -16.01
N LEU A 163 -2.92 -24.59 -15.20
CA LEU A 163 -3.87 -25.68 -15.41
C LEU A 163 -5.31 -25.17 -15.27
N VAL A 164 -5.59 -24.37 -14.23
CA VAL A 164 -6.92 -23.79 -14.03
C VAL A 164 -7.25 -22.76 -15.11
N ALA A 165 -6.28 -21.96 -15.54
CA ALA A 165 -6.49 -20.99 -16.62
C ALA A 165 -6.86 -21.71 -17.93
N ARG A 166 -6.16 -22.81 -18.27
CA ARG A 166 -6.50 -23.63 -19.44
C ARG A 166 -7.88 -24.26 -19.31
N TYR A 167 -8.19 -24.84 -18.15
CA TYR A 167 -9.51 -25.42 -17.88
C TYR A 167 -10.64 -24.39 -18.07
N LEU A 168 -10.50 -23.19 -17.52
CA LEU A 168 -11.47 -22.10 -17.67
C LEU A 168 -11.59 -21.67 -19.13
N ALA A 169 -10.48 -21.61 -19.87
CA ALA A 169 -10.49 -21.27 -21.29
C ALA A 169 -11.37 -22.24 -22.10
N GLU A 170 -11.17 -23.55 -21.92
CA GLU A 170 -11.93 -24.58 -22.64
C GLU A 170 -13.41 -24.57 -22.26
N ARG A 171 -13.73 -24.36 -20.97
CA ARG A 171 -15.11 -24.36 -20.47
C ARG A 171 -15.91 -23.14 -20.89
N LEU A 172 -15.25 -21.99 -20.96
CA LEU A 172 -15.87 -20.71 -21.30
C LEU A 172 -15.70 -20.35 -22.79
N LYS A 173 -15.07 -21.23 -23.59
CA LYS A 173 -14.75 -21.01 -25.01
C LYS A 173 -13.90 -19.74 -25.23
N LEU A 174 -12.94 -19.51 -24.35
CA LEU A 174 -11.99 -18.39 -24.41
C LEU A 174 -10.66 -18.86 -25.03
N LYS A 175 -9.88 -17.92 -25.56
CA LYS A 175 -8.50 -18.16 -25.97
C LYS A 175 -7.63 -18.31 -24.72
N TRP A 176 -6.90 -19.41 -24.60
CA TRP A 176 -5.89 -19.55 -23.56
C TRP A 176 -4.60 -18.84 -24.00
N VAL A 177 -4.05 -18.01 -23.11
CA VAL A 177 -2.78 -17.31 -23.34
C VAL A 177 -1.81 -17.68 -22.23
N ASP A 178 -0.65 -18.19 -22.60
CA ASP A 178 0.43 -18.45 -21.65
C ASP A 178 1.38 -17.25 -21.59
N ASN A 179 1.35 -16.54 -20.47
CA ASN A 179 2.20 -15.37 -20.21
C ASN A 179 3.43 -15.69 -19.34
N GLN A 180 3.71 -16.98 -19.08
CA GLN A 180 4.84 -17.42 -18.24
C GLN A 180 4.85 -16.73 -16.87
N GLY A 181 3.67 -16.46 -16.30
CA GLY A 181 3.50 -15.81 -15.01
C GLY A 181 3.64 -14.29 -15.01
N ASN A 182 3.94 -13.67 -16.15
CA ASN A 182 4.10 -12.21 -16.25
C ASN A 182 2.76 -11.49 -16.42
N ILE A 183 2.71 -10.23 -15.97
CA ILE A 183 1.61 -9.32 -16.28
C ILE A 183 1.83 -8.79 -17.69
N PRO A 184 0.95 -9.05 -18.66
CA PRO A 184 1.08 -8.49 -20.00
C PRO A 184 0.75 -6.99 -20.00
N ASP A 185 1.35 -6.24 -20.93
CA ASP A 185 1.09 -4.80 -21.07
C ASP A 185 -0.38 -4.49 -21.43
N ILE A 186 -1.01 -5.44 -22.14
CA ILE A 186 -2.38 -5.37 -22.61
C ILE A 186 -3.08 -6.70 -22.31
N LEU A 187 -4.25 -6.63 -21.67
CA LEU A 187 -5.14 -7.78 -21.51
C LEU A 187 -6.26 -7.73 -22.56
N GLU A 188 -6.23 -8.70 -23.47
CA GLU A 188 -7.24 -8.91 -24.53
C GLU A 188 -8.59 -9.38 -23.93
N GLN A 189 -9.70 -9.10 -24.61
CA GLN A 189 -11.00 -9.71 -24.30
C GLN A 189 -11.05 -11.18 -24.74
N ASN A 190 -11.94 -11.94 -24.10
CA ASN A 190 -12.20 -13.34 -24.43
C ASN A 190 -10.97 -14.24 -24.28
N VAL A 191 -10.12 -13.91 -23.31
CA VAL A 191 -8.93 -14.70 -22.96
C VAL A 191 -8.99 -15.22 -21.53
N SER A 192 -8.29 -16.31 -21.31
CA SER A 192 -7.98 -16.84 -19.98
C SER A 192 -6.47 -17.00 -19.85
N THR A 193 -5.89 -16.35 -18.85
CA THR A 193 -4.45 -16.41 -18.53
C THR A 193 -4.24 -16.56 -17.03
N TRP A 194 -2.99 -16.81 -16.66
CA TRP A 194 -2.51 -16.85 -15.29
C TRP A 194 -1.37 -15.85 -15.09
N ILE A 195 -1.17 -15.38 -13.85
CA ILE A 195 -0.13 -14.43 -13.47
C ILE A 195 0.40 -14.81 -12.08
N ASP A 196 1.71 -14.74 -11.89
CA ASP A 196 2.33 -14.93 -10.58
C ASP A 196 2.10 -13.70 -9.71
N ILE A 197 1.24 -13.87 -8.69
CA ILE A 197 0.97 -12.82 -7.71
C ILE A 197 2.02 -12.78 -6.61
N LEU A 198 2.65 -13.92 -6.33
CA LEU A 198 3.83 -14.06 -5.48
C LEU A 198 4.94 -14.76 -6.25
N THR A 199 6.15 -14.24 -6.12
CA THR A 199 7.34 -14.72 -6.82
C THR A 199 8.52 -14.88 -5.88
N GLY A 200 9.36 -15.89 -6.11
CA GLY A 200 10.64 -16.03 -5.40
C GLY A 200 10.46 -16.20 -3.89
N ASP A 201 11.16 -15.41 -3.08
CA ASP A 201 11.15 -15.55 -1.62
C ASP A 201 9.97 -14.80 -0.95
N GLU A 202 9.00 -14.32 -1.74
CA GLU A 202 7.87 -13.55 -1.22
C GLU A 202 6.91 -14.41 -0.41
N LYS A 203 6.71 -14.03 0.86
CA LYS A 203 5.77 -14.65 1.79
C LYS A 203 4.65 -13.66 2.15
N MET A 204 3.40 -14.10 2.19
CA MET A 204 2.27 -13.20 2.47
C MET A 204 2.31 -12.56 3.86
N GLU A 205 3.05 -13.15 4.78
CA GLU A 205 3.32 -12.65 6.12
C GLU A 205 4.26 -11.42 6.11
N ASN A 206 5.01 -11.22 5.01
CA ASN A 206 5.94 -10.10 4.86
C ASN A 206 5.22 -8.87 4.27
N THR A 207 5.36 -7.72 4.96
CA THR A 207 4.77 -6.44 4.52
C THR A 207 5.27 -6.01 3.15
N ILE A 208 6.54 -6.28 2.81
CA ILE A 208 7.12 -5.94 1.51
C ILE A 208 6.43 -6.76 0.39
N ALA A 209 6.21 -8.05 0.63
CA ALA A 209 5.51 -8.91 -0.32
C ALA A 209 4.05 -8.50 -0.50
N GLN A 210 3.35 -8.11 0.58
CA GLN A 210 1.98 -7.59 0.49
C GLN A 210 1.93 -6.32 -0.38
N LYS A 211 2.88 -5.38 -0.22
CA LYS A 211 2.98 -4.19 -1.08
C LYS A 211 3.24 -4.56 -2.54
N ALA A 212 4.08 -5.56 -2.80
CA ALA A 212 4.34 -6.06 -4.15
C ALA A 212 3.08 -6.69 -4.77
N VAL A 213 2.33 -7.50 -4.02
CA VAL A 213 1.04 -8.07 -4.44
C VAL A 213 0.04 -6.99 -4.80
N VAL A 214 -0.11 -5.95 -3.96
CA VAL A 214 -0.99 -4.81 -4.26
C VAL A 214 -0.59 -4.15 -5.57
N LYS A 215 0.71 -3.87 -5.76
CA LYS A 215 1.23 -3.26 -6.99
C LYS A 215 0.94 -4.14 -8.23
N ARG A 216 1.12 -5.46 -8.12
CA ARG A 216 0.83 -6.41 -9.21
C ARG A 216 -0.67 -6.43 -9.55
N LEU A 217 -1.54 -6.52 -8.55
CA LEU A 217 -3.00 -6.46 -8.75
C LEU A 217 -3.44 -5.14 -9.40
N THR A 218 -2.90 -4.00 -8.95
CA THR A 218 -3.18 -2.70 -9.56
C THR A 218 -2.73 -2.67 -11.03
N ALA A 219 -1.55 -3.22 -11.35
CA ALA A 219 -1.08 -3.31 -12.73
C ALA A 219 -1.98 -4.19 -13.61
N ILE A 220 -2.47 -5.33 -13.10
CA ILE A 220 -3.44 -6.18 -13.81
C ILE A 220 -4.71 -5.39 -14.14
N ILE A 221 -5.27 -4.67 -13.15
CA ILE A 221 -6.47 -3.86 -13.35
C ILE A 221 -6.22 -2.74 -14.36
N GLN A 222 -5.05 -2.11 -14.33
CA GLN A 222 -4.68 -1.06 -15.29
C GLN A 222 -4.51 -1.61 -16.71
N ALA A 223 -3.84 -2.75 -16.89
CA ALA A 223 -3.63 -3.40 -18.18
C ALA A 223 -4.94 -3.90 -18.80
N TRP A 224 -5.91 -4.27 -17.96
CA TRP A 224 -7.27 -4.57 -18.42
C TRP A 224 -8.07 -3.30 -18.69
N LYS A 225 -7.96 -2.25 -17.87
CA LYS A 225 -8.72 -1.00 -18.07
C LYS A 225 -8.28 -0.26 -19.35
N SER A 226 -6.99 -0.22 -19.65
CA SER A 226 -6.42 0.56 -20.75
C SER A 226 -6.94 0.15 -22.14
N THR A 227 -7.50 -1.05 -22.25
CA THR A 227 -7.95 -1.62 -23.53
C THR A 227 -9.45 -1.52 -23.77
N HIS A 228 -10.21 -0.88 -22.87
CA HIS A 228 -11.67 -0.95 -22.89
C HIS A 228 -12.33 0.39 -22.52
N ASP A 229 -13.22 0.89 -23.37
CA ASP A 229 -13.94 2.16 -23.19
C ASP A 229 -15.38 1.98 -22.63
N THR A 230 -15.66 0.80 -22.06
CA THR A 230 -17.01 0.40 -21.58
C THR A 230 -17.07 0.30 -20.06
N ASP A 231 -18.27 0.29 -19.48
CA ASP A 231 -18.49 -0.01 -18.06
C ASP A 231 -17.69 -1.25 -17.61
N HIS A 232 -16.81 -1.06 -16.63
CA HIS A 232 -15.88 -2.06 -16.14
C HIS A 232 -16.48 -2.77 -14.92
N LYS A 233 -16.64 -4.09 -15.00
CA LYS A 233 -17.11 -4.91 -13.88
C LYS A 233 -16.15 -6.05 -13.60
N ILE A 234 -15.89 -6.29 -12.32
CA ILE A 234 -14.94 -7.30 -11.86
C ILE A 234 -15.71 -8.34 -11.04
N VAL A 235 -15.48 -9.61 -11.36
CA VAL A 235 -15.86 -10.74 -10.51
C VAL A 235 -14.64 -11.19 -9.74
N VAL A 236 -14.78 -11.36 -8.43
CA VAL A 236 -13.73 -11.90 -7.57
C VAL A 236 -14.22 -13.20 -6.95
N THR A 237 -13.43 -14.27 -7.14
CA THR A 237 -13.65 -15.54 -6.46
C THR A 237 -12.73 -15.65 -5.25
N THR A 238 -13.36 -15.74 -4.08
CA THR A 238 -12.71 -15.83 -2.75
C THR A 238 -12.70 -17.27 -2.21
N SER A 239 -13.33 -18.17 -2.98
CA SER A 239 -13.56 -19.57 -2.65
C SER A 239 -12.38 -20.43 -3.08
N GLY A 240 -11.23 -20.22 -2.43
CA GLY A 240 -9.96 -20.84 -2.80
C GLY A 240 -8.79 -19.96 -2.37
N GLY A 241 -7.56 -20.40 -2.65
CA GLY A 241 -6.36 -19.60 -2.44
C GLY A 241 -5.94 -19.38 -0.97
N MET A 242 -4.90 -18.58 -0.79
CA MET A 242 -4.32 -18.30 0.53
C MET A 242 -5.19 -17.30 1.32
N PRO A 243 -5.56 -17.58 2.58
CA PRO A 243 -6.42 -16.70 3.37
C PRO A 243 -5.96 -15.22 3.44
N PRO A 244 -4.66 -14.91 3.60
CA PRO A 244 -4.19 -13.52 3.61
C PRO A 244 -4.37 -12.75 2.29
N LEU A 245 -4.49 -13.46 1.15
CA LEU A 245 -4.69 -12.84 -0.17
C LEU A 245 -6.14 -12.42 -0.40
N LYS A 246 -7.11 -13.11 0.21
CA LYS A 246 -8.55 -12.90 -0.05
C LYS A 246 -9.00 -11.45 0.15
N PRO A 247 -8.64 -10.76 1.25
CA PRO A 247 -9.05 -9.38 1.41
C PRO A 247 -8.39 -8.46 0.37
N ILE A 248 -7.16 -8.76 -0.06
CA ILE A 248 -6.41 -7.93 -1.00
C ILE A 248 -7.00 -8.02 -2.41
N ILE A 249 -7.34 -9.23 -2.87
CA ILE A 249 -7.91 -9.46 -4.21
C ILE A 249 -9.32 -8.88 -4.37
N GLU A 250 -10.03 -8.61 -3.28
CA GLU A 250 -11.31 -7.90 -3.28
C GLU A 250 -11.11 -6.38 -3.27
N ARG A 251 -10.20 -5.90 -2.41
CA ARG A 251 -10.03 -4.47 -2.10
C ARG A 251 -9.25 -3.70 -3.14
N VAL A 252 -8.23 -4.28 -3.75
CA VAL A 252 -7.47 -3.58 -4.79
C VAL A 252 -8.36 -3.24 -5.99
N PRO A 253 -9.17 -4.19 -6.53
CA PRO A 253 -10.20 -3.87 -7.51
C PRO A 253 -11.18 -2.77 -7.07
N ALA A 254 -11.73 -2.89 -5.86
CA ALA A 254 -12.69 -1.92 -5.33
C ALA A 254 -12.08 -0.51 -5.19
N THR A 255 -10.81 -0.40 -4.82
CA THR A 255 -10.07 0.87 -4.74
C THR A 255 -9.84 1.46 -6.13
N CYS A 256 -9.56 0.63 -7.14
CA CYS A 256 -9.28 1.11 -8.50
C CYS A 256 -10.53 1.59 -9.25
N LEU A 257 -11.69 0.94 -9.04
CA LEU A 257 -12.89 1.13 -9.86
C LEU A 257 -14.16 1.50 -9.07
N GLY A 258 -14.10 1.44 -7.74
CA GLY A 258 -15.26 1.57 -6.85
C GLY A 258 -15.90 0.22 -6.50
N GLN A 259 -16.44 0.13 -5.29
CA GLN A 259 -17.05 -1.09 -4.75
C GLN A 259 -18.20 -1.63 -5.61
N GLN A 260 -19.00 -0.75 -6.21
CA GLN A 260 -20.12 -1.08 -7.10
C GLN A 260 -19.71 -1.77 -8.42
N ALA A 261 -18.41 -1.73 -8.75
CA ALA A 261 -17.86 -2.46 -9.89
C ALA A 261 -17.58 -3.93 -9.55
N ILE A 262 -17.56 -4.30 -8.27
CA ILE A 262 -17.11 -5.61 -7.80
C ILE A 262 -18.28 -6.52 -7.43
N THR A 263 -18.26 -7.71 -8.01
CA THR A 263 -19.18 -8.81 -7.70
C THR A 263 -18.37 -9.97 -7.12
N LEU A 264 -18.85 -10.54 -6.02
CA LEU A 264 -18.28 -11.72 -5.40
C LEU A 264 -18.94 -12.97 -5.97
N LEU A 265 -18.12 -13.96 -6.30
CA LEU A 265 -18.56 -15.30 -6.66
C LEU A 265 -18.02 -16.29 -5.63
N GLU A 266 -18.88 -16.66 -4.69
CA GLU A 266 -18.51 -17.42 -3.49
C GLU A 266 -19.18 -18.80 -3.46
N GLN A 267 -18.54 -19.78 -2.84
CA GLN A 267 -19.12 -21.07 -2.53
C GLN A 267 -19.19 -21.18 -1.00
N SER A 268 -20.42 -21.12 -0.46
CA SER A 268 -20.67 -21.22 0.97
C SER A 268 -20.40 -22.65 1.44
N GLU A 269 -19.22 -22.87 2.01
CA GLU A 269 -18.76 -24.14 2.59
C GLU A 269 -18.63 -25.34 1.61
N ARG A 270 -17.96 -26.41 2.05
CA ARG A 270 -17.61 -27.57 1.21
C ARG A 270 -18.85 -28.24 0.64
N GLY A 271 -19.16 -27.95 -0.62
CA GLY A 271 -20.24 -28.58 -1.37
C GLY A 271 -21.53 -27.76 -1.47
N GLY A 272 -21.59 -26.56 -0.90
CA GLY A 272 -22.72 -25.66 -1.08
C GLY A 272 -22.82 -25.12 -2.51
N PRO A 273 -23.99 -24.60 -2.92
CA PRO A 273 -24.13 -23.90 -4.19
C PRO A 273 -23.28 -22.63 -4.19
N ALA A 274 -22.75 -22.27 -5.34
CA ALA A 274 -22.07 -21.00 -5.51
C ALA A 274 -23.08 -19.85 -5.60
N VAL A 275 -22.82 -18.77 -4.86
CA VAL A 275 -23.64 -17.58 -4.69
C VAL A 275 -22.94 -16.39 -5.32
N ILE A 276 -23.72 -15.56 -6.01
CA ILE A 276 -23.28 -14.27 -6.53
C ILE A 276 -23.79 -13.20 -5.58
N ALA A 277 -22.89 -12.36 -5.07
CA ALA A 277 -23.25 -11.26 -4.19
C ALA A 277 -22.52 -9.99 -4.62
N PRO A 278 -23.14 -8.80 -4.52
CA PRO A 278 -22.38 -7.56 -4.63
C PRO A 278 -21.36 -7.50 -3.47
N LEU A 279 -20.21 -6.88 -3.71
CA LEU A 279 -19.30 -6.57 -2.62
C LEU A 279 -19.96 -5.51 -1.72
N ASP A 280 -20.27 -5.88 -0.48
CA ASP A 280 -20.75 -4.96 0.56
C ASP A 280 -19.84 -4.96 1.78
N TYR A 281 -19.08 -3.89 1.96
CA TYR A 281 -18.19 -3.76 3.10
C TYR A 281 -18.94 -3.51 4.41
N ASN A 282 -20.15 -2.93 4.39
CA ASN A 282 -20.95 -2.73 5.60
C ASN A 282 -21.35 -4.05 6.27
N VAL A 283 -21.39 -5.14 5.50
CA VAL A 283 -21.78 -6.49 5.96
C VAL A 283 -20.54 -7.37 6.22
N ARG A 284 -19.40 -7.06 5.59
CA ARG A 284 -18.16 -7.82 5.77
C ARG A 284 -17.34 -7.26 6.94
N VAL A 285 -17.25 -8.04 8.02
CA VAL A 285 -16.36 -7.85 9.20
C VAL A 285 -14.93 -7.42 8.82
N SER A 286 -14.49 -7.78 7.61
CA SER A 286 -13.21 -7.38 7.04
C SER A 286 -13.01 -5.85 6.93
N GLU A 287 -14.06 -5.03 6.82
CA GLU A 287 -13.94 -3.57 6.55
C GLU A 287 -13.14 -2.84 7.63
N GLN A 288 -13.45 -3.10 8.92
CA GLN A 288 -12.74 -2.50 10.07
C GLN A 288 -11.24 -2.85 10.03
N GLU A 289 -10.89 -4.10 9.70
CA GLU A 289 -9.50 -4.52 9.54
C GLU A 289 -8.85 -3.90 8.28
N THR A 290 -9.60 -3.58 7.22
CA THR A 290 -9.09 -2.88 6.01
C THR A 290 -8.80 -1.43 6.23
N LEU A 291 -9.70 -0.70 6.91
CA LEU A 291 -9.52 0.72 7.15
C LEU A 291 -8.35 0.93 8.10
N ARG A 292 -8.27 0.08 9.12
CA ARG A 292 -7.12 -0.03 10.01
C ARG A 292 -5.85 -0.36 9.24
N PHE A 293 -5.88 -1.35 8.35
CA PHE A 293 -4.74 -1.71 7.51
C PHE A 293 -4.28 -0.55 6.61
N HIS A 294 -5.19 0.13 5.90
CA HIS A 294 -4.82 1.27 5.05
C HIS A 294 -4.33 2.47 5.85
N CYS A 295 -4.92 2.73 7.02
CA CYS A 295 -4.39 3.75 7.92
C CYS A 295 -2.98 3.39 8.40
N ALA A 296 -2.74 2.14 8.79
CA ALA A 296 -1.42 1.66 9.19
C ALA A 296 -0.40 1.72 8.03
N GLU A 297 -0.78 1.34 6.82
CA GLU A 297 0.07 1.42 5.64
C GLU A 297 0.39 2.86 5.23
N ALA A 298 -0.59 3.76 5.35
CA ALA A 298 -0.41 5.19 5.13
C ALA A 298 0.57 5.77 6.16
N LEU A 299 0.41 5.46 7.45
CA LEU A 299 1.35 5.83 8.51
C LEU A 299 2.77 5.28 8.29
N ARG A 300 2.89 4.03 7.81
CA ARG A 300 4.19 3.39 7.47
C ARG A 300 4.87 4.01 6.25
N SER A 301 4.10 4.58 5.32
CA SER A 301 4.59 5.13 4.05
C SER A 301 4.66 6.67 4.07
N PRO A 302 4.86 7.26 5.26
CA PRO A 302 4.62 8.66 5.63
C PRO A 302 3.50 9.43 4.91
N ASP A 303 2.43 8.75 4.48
CA ASP A 303 1.26 9.38 3.85
C ASP A 303 0.23 9.79 4.93
N TYR A 304 0.62 10.79 5.72
CA TYR A 304 -0.17 11.25 6.85
C TYR A 304 -1.52 11.85 6.43
N ALA A 305 -1.61 12.43 5.23
CA ALA A 305 -2.85 12.98 4.69
C ALA A 305 -3.89 11.86 4.45
N SER A 306 -3.47 10.74 3.85
CA SER A 306 -4.36 9.58 3.68
C SER A 306 -4.75 8.95 5.01
N ALA A 307 -3.79 8.78 5.93
CA ALA A 307 -4.07 8.25 7.28
C ALA A 307 -5.14 9.09 8.01
N TYR A 308 -5.00 10.41 7.99
CA TYR A 308 -6.01 11.32 8.54
C TYR A 308 -7.35 11.24 7.79
N GLY A 309 -7.31 11.14 6.46
CA GLY A 309 -8.49 10.96 5.61
C GLY A 309 -9.30 9.71 5.97
N PHE A 310 -8.63 8.59 6.23
CA PHE A 310 -9.28 7.37 6.71
C PHE A 310 -9.91 7.59 8.09
N ALA A 311 -9.17 8.13 9.05
CA ALA A 311 -9.69 8.36 10.40
C ALA A 311 -10.87 9.36 10.45
N ARG A 312 -10.91 10.33 9.54
CA ARG A 312 -12.01 11.30 9.46
C ARG A 312 -13.30 10.69 8.91
N ARG A 313 -13.20 9.74 7.97
CA ARG A 313 -14.37 9.12 7.32
C ARG A 313 -15.13 8.14 8.22
N TYR A 314 -14.45 7.59 9.23
CA TYR A 314 -14.98 6.51 10.07
C TYR A 314 -14.83 6.83 11.57
N PRO A 315 -15.46 7.93 12.05
CA PRO A 315 -15.24 8.46 13.40
C PRO A 315 -15.63 7.51 14.54
N GLU A 316 -16.38 6.44 14.26
CA GLU A 316 -16.87 5.44 15.20
C GLU A 316 -15.80 4.42 15.64
N LEU A 317 -14.67 4.32 14.94
CA LEU A 317 -13.64 3.34 15.26
C LEU A 317 -12.67 3.84 16.36
N PRO A 318 -12.27 3.00 17.34
CA PRO A 318 -11.52 3.43 18.53
C PRO A 318 -10.21 4.17 18.25
N TRP A 319 -9.44 3.75 17.24
CA TRP A 319 -8.14 4.32 16.90
C TRP A 319 -8.24 5.65 16.13
N THR A 320 -9.42 6.01 15.62
CA THR A 320 -9.56 7.17 14.71
C THR A 320 -9.44 8.50 15.42
N GLU A 321 -9.85 8.57 16.68
CA GLU A 321 -9.73 9.78 17.49
C GLU A 321 -8.25 10.11 17.74
N SER A 322 -7.44 9.12 18.10
CA SER A 322 -5.99 9.27 18.26
C SER A 322 -5.32 9.78 16.98
N VAL A 323 -5.70 9.22 15.81
CA VAL A 323 -5.18 9.68 14.51
C VAL A 323 -5.60 11.13 14.23
N LYS A 324 -6.88 11.48 14.43
CA LYS A 324 -7.39 12.84 14.18
C LYS A 324 -6.75 13.88 15.10
N ASN A 325 -6.56 13.54 16.37
CA ASN A 325 -6.03 14.44 17.39
C ASN A 325 -4.54 14.73 17.18
N LEU A 326 -3.77 13.74 16.74
CA LEU A 326 -2.35 13.93 16.43
C LEU A 326 -2.14 14.55 15.03
N LEU A 327 -2.71 13.95 13.98
CA LEU A 327 -2.44 14.37 12.60
C LEU A 327 -3.21 15.63 12.20
N GLY A 328 -4.40 15.89 12.76
CA GLY A 328 -5.19 17.07 12.40
C GLY A 328 -4.43 18.39 12.59
N PRO A 329 -3.86 18.66 13.78
CA PRO A 329 -3.03 19.84 14.00
C PRO A 329 -1.75 19.84 13.17
N LEU A 330 -1.12 18.68 12.96
CA LEU A 330 0.11 18.52 12.17
C LEU A 330 -0.08 18.71 10.66
N LEU A 331 -1.29 18.48 10.15
CA LEU A 331 -1.66 18.73 8.75
C LEU A 331 -2.29 20.11 8.54
N GLY A 332 -2.53 20.88 9.63
CA GLY A 332 -3.25 22.15 9.56
C GLY A 332 -4.73 21.99 9.24
N MET A 333 -5.30 20.79 9.44
CA MET A 333 -6.68 20.43 9.13
C MET A 333 -7.63 20.63 10.32
N SER A 334 -7.10 20.88 11.52
CA SER A 334 -7.89 21.18 12.72
C SER A 334 -7.36 22.40 13.47
N ASN A 335 -8.29 23.11 14.12
CA ASN A 335 -7.98 24.23 15.03
C ASN A 335 -7.61 23.75 16.44
N HIS A 336 -7.57 22.43 16.67
CA HIS A 336 -7.19 21.90 17.97
C HIS A 336 -5.70 22.18 18.26
N PRO A 337 -5.36 22.52 19.51
CA PRO A 337 -3.97 22.64 19.92
C PRO A 337 -3.30 21.27 19.82
N LEU A 338 -2.06 21.24 19.33
CA LEU A 338 -1.26 20.02 19.39
C LEU A 338 -0.75 19.85 20.82
N GLN A 339 -0.93 18.67 21.40
CA GLN A 339 -0.56 18.39 22.79
C GLN A 339 0.50 17.31 22.90
N VAL A 340 1.49 17.56 23.75
CA VAL A 340 2.52 16.59 24.14
C VAL A 340 2.47 16.44 25.66
N LYS A 341 2.26 15.22 26.15
CA LYS A 341 2.15 14.91 27.59
C LYS A 341 1.15 15.83 28.33
N GLY A 342 0.03 16.15 27.68
CA GLY A 342 -1.03 17.02 28.22
C GLY A 342 -0.73 18.53 28.16
N GLN A 343 0.43 18.94 27.65
CA GLN A 343 0.79 20.35 27.48
C GLN A 343 0.57 20.79 26.03
N THR A 344 -0.03 21.96 25.84
CA THR A 344 -0.16 22.57 24.51
C THR A 344 1.22 23.03 24.05
N ILE A 345 1.66 22.55 22.89
CA ILE A 345 2.95 22.95 22.35
C ILE A 345 2.88 24.38 21.79
N GLU A 346 4.01 25.07 21.85
CA GLU A 346 4.12 26.42 21.33
C GLU A 346 4.00 26.47 19.80
N GLN A 347 3.46 27.57 19.28
CA GLN A 347 3.10 27.70 17.87
C GLN A 347 4.28 27.48 16.90
N PHE A 348 5.48 27.96 17.22
CA PHE A 348 6.64 27.76 16.34
C PHE A 348 7.09 26.29 16.29
N VAL A 349 6.93 25.54 17.39
CA VAL A 349 7.21 24.10 17.43
C VAL A 349 6.18 23.36 16.57
N LYS A 350 4.90 23.71 16.70
CA LYS A 350 3.83 23.19 15.85
C LYS A 350 4.17 23.40 14.37
N ILE A 351 4.54 24.62 13.97
CA ILE A 351 4.87 24.93 12.57
C ILE A 351 6.11 24.16 12.11
N ALA A 352 7.15 24.02 12.96
CA ALA A 352 8.32 23.22 12.62
C ALA A 352 7.96 21.75 12.33
N CYS A 353 7.08 21.16 13.15
CA CYS A 353 6.57 19.81 12.91
C CYS A 353 5.67 19.72 11.67
N GLN A 354 4.87 20.75 11.37
CA GLN A 354 4.07 20.82 10.14
C GLN A 354 4.96 20.86 8.89
N ILE A 355 6.06 21.64 8.92
CA ILE A 355 7.07 21.66 7.84
C ILE A 355 7.66 20.25 7.65
N GLU A 356 8.04 19.59 8.74
CA GLU A 356 8.60 18.23 8.68
C GLU A 356 7.60 17.24 8.06
N ILE A 357 6.33 17.27 8.49
CA ILE A 357 5.26 16.40 7.96
C ILE A 357 5.03 16.64 6.46
N CYS A 358 4.99 17.89 6.00
CA CYS A 358 4.94 18.22 4.58
C CYS A 358 6.11 17.58 3.81
N LEU A 359 7.33 17.67 4.34
CA LEU A 359 8.52 17.11 3.70
C LEU A 359 8.54 15.57 3.71
N CYS A 360 8.00 14.93 4.74
CA CYS A 360 7.79 13.47 4.78
C CYS A 360 6.88 13.00 3.65
N MET A 361 5.81 13.77 3.37
CA MET A 361 4.86 13.50 2.27
C MET A 361 5.38 13.97 0.89
N GLY A 362 6.57 14.57 0.83
CA GLY A 362 7.14 15.12 -0.41
C GLY A 362 6.54 16.47 -0.85
N ASP A 363 5.72 17.12 -0.03
CA ASP A 363 5.12 18.42 -0.30
C ASP A 363 6.08 19.58 0.02
N CYS A 364 7.04 19.82 -0.88
CA CYS A 364 7.96 20.96 -0.77
C CYS A 364 7.23 22.32 -0.81
N ALA A 365 6.09 22.41 -1.50
CA ALA A 365 5.37 23.68 -1.65
C ALA A 365 4.66 24.07 -0.35
N GLY A 366 4.01 23.12 0.31
CA GLY A 366 3.44 23.29 1.65
C GLY A 366 4.50 23.64 2.69
N ALA A 367 5.61 22.89 2.71
CA ALA A 367 6.74 23.16 3.60
C ALA A 367 7.29 24.58 3.40
N LEU A 368 7.46 25.02 2.15
CA LEU A 368 7.95 26.37 1.84
C LEU A 368 6.97 27.48 2.30
N ARG A 369 5.66 27.28 2.15
CA ARG A 369 4.65 28.25 2.62
C ARG A 369 4.72 28.45 4.14
N LEU A 370 5.00 27.38 4.88
CA LEU A 370 5.11 27.39 6.33
C LEU A 370 6.45 27.95 6.84
N LEU A 371 7.53 27.87 6.05
CA LEU A 371 8.86 28.33 6.47
C LEU A 371 8.89 29.80 6.89
N GLY A 372 8.19 30.68 6.16
CA GLY A 372 8.07 32.08 6.55
C GLY A 372 7.33 32.28 7.88
N VAL A 373 6.28 31.49 8.11
CA VAL A 373 5.47 31.52 9.35
C VAL A 373 6.27 30.98 10.53
N PHE A 374 7.11 29.97 10.30
CA PHE A 374 8.05 29.45 11.30
C PHE A 374 9.04 30.53 11.73
N ILE A 375 9.73 31.18 10.77
CA ILE A 375 10.67 32.26 11.06
C ILE A 375 10.00 33.38 11.86
N GLU A 376 8.80 33.79 11.45
CA GLU A 376 8.04 34.82 12.14
C GLU A 376 7.64 34.42 13.57
N SER A 377 7.13 33.20 13.73
CA SER A 377 6.72 32.68 15.03
C SER A 377 7.90 32.51 15.99
N SER A 378 9.06 32.07 15.49
CA SER A 378 10.30 31.99 16.26
C SER A 378 10.82 33.35 16.65
N ALA A 379 10.76 34.34 15.75
CA ALA A 379 11.16 35.71 16.06
C ALA A 379 10.28 36.29 17.17
N TRP A 380 8.96 36.16 17.08
CA TRP A 380 8.05 36.61 18.14
C TRP A 380 8.30 35.93 19.49
N LYS A 381 8.63 34.63 19.48
CA LYS A 381 8.97 33.91 20.71
C LYS A 381 10.25 34.45 21.35
N LEU A 382 11.26 34.78 20.54
CA LEU A 382 12.47 35.43 21.03
C LEU A 382 12.18 36.81 21.63
N ILE A 383 11.36 37.62 20.96
CA ILE A 383 10.92 38.92 21.50
C ILE A 383 10.25 38.73 22.87
N GLU A 384 9.29 37.82 22.95
CA GLU A 384 8.54 37.56 24.20
C GLU A 384 9.44 37.07 25.35
N ASN A 385 10.42 36.22 25.05
CA ASN A 385 11.34 35.67 26.03
C ASN A 385 12.51 36.62 26.39
N ASP A 386 12.60 37.80 25.77
CA ASP A 386 13.72 38.71 26.00
C ASP A 386 13.57 39.39 27.36
N SER A 387 14.58 39.24 28.23
CA SER A 387 14.56 39.78 29.59
C SER A 387 14.39 41.30 29.63
N ARG A 388 14.82 42.02 28.59
CA ARG A 388 14.65 43.48 28.48
C ARG A 388 13.19 43.88 28.26
N ILE A 389 12.42 43.08 27.51
CA ILE A 389 10.98 43.30 27.31
C ILE A 389 10.26 43.25 28.66
N GLN A 390 10.62 42.29 29.51
CA GLN A 390 10.06 42.18 30.86
C GLN A 390 10.53 43.31 31.78
N GLN A 391 11.83 43.64 31.76
CA GLN A 391 12.41 44.73 32.57
C GLN A 391 11.78 46.09 32.27
N TRP A 392 11.38 46.33 31.03
CA TRP A 392 10.76 47.58 30.59
C TRP A 392 9.23 47.56 30.65
N ASN A 393 8.62 46.54 31.25
CA ASN A 393 7.16 46.38 31.33
C ASN A 393 6.49 46.46 29.95
N LEU A 394 7.17 45.99 28.91
CA LEU A 394 6.65 45.95 27.56
C LEU A 394 5.83 44.67 27.37
N THR A 395 4.74 44.78 26.61
CA THR A 395 3.85 43.67 26.29
C THR A 395 3.85 43.39 24.80
N VAL A 396 3.96 42.13 24.42
CA VAL A 396 3.98 41.70 23.01
C VAL A 396 2.56 41.48 22.52
N ASP A 397 2.15 42.20 21.48
CA ASP A 397 0.88 42.02 20.80
C ASP A 397 1.15 41.52 19.37
N ARG A 398 1.20 40.19 19.25
CA ARG A 398 1.47 39.50 17.99
C ARG A 398 0.40 39.77 16.94
N ALA A 399 -0.86 39.94 17.34
CA ALA A 399 -1.98 40.12 16.42
C ALA A 399 -1.92 41.47 15.69
N ASN A 400 -1.41 42.50 16.37
CA ASN A 400 -1.23 43.83 15.79
C ASN A 400 0.20 44.10 15.30
N GLU A 401 1.08 43.10 15.38
CA GLU A 401 2.52 43.23 15.11
C GLU A 401 3.18 44.36 15.92
N THR A 402 2.82 44.51 17.20
CA THR A 402 3.35 45.58 18.06
C THR A 402 3.97 45.08 19.36
N VAL A 403 4.86 45.90 19.91
CA VAL A 403 5.27 45.87 21.32
C VAL A 403 4.69 47.12 21.97
N ASN A 404 3.93 46.95 23.04
CA ASN A 404 3.21 48.02 23.71
C ASN A 404 3.84 48.34 25.07
N GLY A 405 3.94 49.63 25.40
CA GLY A 405 4.45 50.12 26.67
C GLY A 405 5.29 51.38 26.50
N ASP A 406 5.54 52.05 27.63
CA ASP A 406 6.30 53.29 27.67
C ASP A 406 7.80 53.00 27.61
N LEU A 407 8.41 53.36 26.48
CA LEU A 407 9.85 53.35 26.33
C LEU A 407 10.42 54.68 26.81
N SER A 408 11.34 54.64 27.77
CA SER A 408 12.14 55.82 28.11
C SER A 408 13.03 56.20 26.90
N PRO A 409 13.16 57.50 26.56
CA PRO A 409 13.94 57.98 25.40
C PRO A 409 15.42 57.59 25.38
N ASN A 410 15.98 57.06 26.48
CA ASN A 410 17.41 56.79 26.62
C ASN A 410 17.85 55.37 26.22
N HIS A 411 16.99 54.60 25.55
CA HIS A 411 17.35 53.26 25.07
C HIS A 411 17.76 53.30 23.59
N GLU A 412 18.98 53.76 23.30
CA GLU A 412 19.58 53.84 21.94
C GLU A 412 19.42 52.55 21.10
N LEU A 413 19.33 51.39 21.75
CA LEU A 413 19.11 50.08 21.13
C LEU A 413 17.70 49.89 20.53
N PHE A 414 16.68 50.62 21.01
CA PHE A 414 15.29 50.53 20.56
C PHE A 414 14.97 51.54 19.44
N GLU A 415 15.47 52.77 19.54
CA GLU A 415 15.25 53.83 18.53
C GLU A 415 15.86 53.48 17.16
N GLN A 416 16.94 52.71 17.10
CA GLN A 416 17.59 52.35 15.83
C GLN A 416 16.89 51.23 15.05
N LYS A 417 15.97 50.45 15.65
CA LYS A 417 15.47 49.19 15.04
C LYS A 417 13.96 48.92 15.11
N LEU A 418 13.20 49.61 15.97
CA LEU A 418 11.74 49.63 15.91
C LEU A 418 11.30 50.90 15.18
N LEU A 419 10.68 50.74 14.01
CA LEU A 419 10.31 51.87 13.16
C LEU A 419 8.89 52.35 13.48
N GLU A 420 8.82 53.65 13.72
CA GLU A 420 7.66 54.50 14.00
C GLU A 420 7.04 54.37 15.40
N PRO A 421 7.32 55.32 16.32
CA PRO A 421 6.43 55.56 17.45
C PRO A 421 5.09 56.02 16.88
N LYS A 422 4.06 55.15 16.92
CA LYS A 422 2.69 55.67 16.86
C LYS A 422 2.48 56.48 18.14
N ARG A 423 1.72 57.59 18.06
CA ARG A 423 1.45 58.59 19.11
C ARG A 423 0.82 58.06 20.43
N CYS A 424 1.05 56.81 20.83
CA CYS A 424 0.29 56.13 21.88
C CYS A 424 0.99 54.88 22.48
N GLY A 425 2.31 54.88 22.67
CA GLY A 425 3.00 53.78 23.39
C GLY A 425 2.94 52.42 22.67
N LYS A 426 2.76 52.41 21.36
CA LYS A 426 2.74 51.20 20.51
C LYS A 426 3.85 51.27 19.47
N HIS A 427 4.72 50.27 19.46
CA HIS A 427 5.91 50.19 18.60
C HIS A 427 5.74 49.06 17.59
N LYS A 428 5.73 49.38 16.28
CA LYS A 428 5.49 48.38 15.23
C LYS A 428 6.75 47.56 14.95
N VAL A 429 6.59 46.26 14.86
CA VAL A 429 7.62 45.28 14.53
C VAL A 429 7.54 44.94 13.04
N LEU A 430 8.53 45.37 12.25
CA LEU A 430 8.55 45.15 10.80
C LEU A 430 9.71 44.27 10.34
N GLY A 431 9.47 43.48 9.29
CA GLY A 431 10.54 42.77 8.58
C GLY A 431 11.14 41.60 9.35
N LEU A 432 10.32 40.86 10.11
CA LEU A 432 10.73 39.71 10.93
C LEU A 432 11.55 38.66 10.14
N THR A 433 11.18 38.45 8.87
CA THR A 433 11.87 37.50 7.97
C THR A 433 13.12 38.06 7.27
N ARG A 434 13.58 39.26 7.62
CA ARG A 434 14.72 39.95 6.96
C ARG A 434 15.68 40.69 7.90
N ARG A 435 15.17 41.45 8.87
CA ARG A 435 15.96 42.47 9.61
C ARG A 435 16.06 42.23 11.12
N TRP A 436 15.22 41.37 11.68
CA TRP A 436 15.10 41.18 13.13
C TRP A 436 16.17 40.33 13.81
N PRO A 437 16.69 39.24 13.21
CA PRO A 437 17.62 38.35 13.92
C PRO A 437 18.90 39.05 14.43
N GLY A 438 19.28 40.17 13.82
CA GLY A 438 20.42 40.99 14.24
C GLY A 438 20.29 41.66 15.62
N TRP A 439 19.10 41.78 16.20
CA TRP A 439 18.91 42.34 17.55
C TRP A 439 19.28 41.33 18.65
N PHE A 440 18.96 40.05 18.43
CA PHE A 440 19.22 38.97 19.38
C PHE A 440 20.67 38.52 19.44
N LYS A 441 21.52 38.99 18.50
CA LYS A 441 22.95 38.63 18.46
C LYS A 441 23.77 39.21 19.62
N GLN A 442 23.20 40.12 20.39
CA GLN A 442 23.82 40.72 21.57
C GLN A 442 22.96 40.40 22.79
N GLY A 443 23.55 39.72 23.79
CA GLY A 443 22.87 39.37 25.06
C GLY A 443 22.56 37.89 25.25
N GLU A 444 21.63 37.60 26.15
CA GLU A 444 21.30 36.25 26.66
C GLU A 444 20.75 35.32 25.56
N GLN A 445 20.13 35.88 24.51
CA GLN A 445 19.55 35.12 23.40
C GLN A 445 20.49 34.95 22.18
N ARG A 446 21.80 35.23 22.34
CA ARG A 446 22.78 35.22 21.24
C ARG A 446 22.77 33.94 20.40
N GLN A 447 22.67 32.78 21.04
CA GLN A 447 22.66 31.49 20.34
C GLN A 447 21.43 31.34 19.45
N SER A 448 20.23 31.57 20.01
CA SER A 448 18.97 31.50 19.28
C SER A 448 18.89 32.56 18.17
N GLY A 449 19.36 33.76 18.46
CA GLY A 449 19.45 34.86 17.49
C GLY A 449 20.33 34.53 16.29
N ASN A 450 21.51 33.94 16.53
CA ASN A 450 22.41 33.49 15.47
C ASN A 450 21.79 32.38 14.61
N ALA A 451 21.12 31.41 15.24
CA ALA A 451 20.46 30.31 14.53
C ALA A 451 19.30 30.83 13.66
N LEU A 452 18.45 31.71 14.20
CA LEU A 452 17.37 32.34 13.43
C LEU A 452 17.90 33.22 12.29
N ASP A 453 19.02 33.92 12.50
CA ASP A 453 19.67 34.72 11.47
C ASP A 453 20.19 33.86 10.31
N ALA A 454 20.83 32.73 10.61
CA ALA A 454 21.28 31.78 9.61
C ALA A 454 20.11 31.22 8.79
N ILE A 455 19.01 30.83 9.44
CA ILE A 455 17.79 30.37 8.76
C ILE A 455 17.20 31.49 7.87
N CYS A 456 17.14 32.73 8.37
CA CYS A 456 16.70 33.88 7.57
C CYS A 456 17.62 34.13 6.38
N HIS A 457 18.94 34.01 6.56
CA HIS A 457 19.91 34.16 5.49
C HIS A 457 19.66 33.12 4.40
N CYS A 458 19.58 31.83 4.74
CA CYS A 458 19.26 30.76 3.80
C CYS A 458 17.91 30.96 3.11
N TYR A 459 16.89 31.42 3.83
CA TYR A 459 15.56 31.69 3.26
C TYR A 459 15.54 32.83 2.23
N ASN A 460 16.41 33.83 2.37
CA ASN A 460 16.50 34.98 1.47
C ASN A 460 17.67 34.87 0.46
N LYS A 461 18.53 33.86 0.56
CA LYS A 461 19.70 33.68 -0.31
C LYS A 461 19.27 33.37 -1.74
N LYS A 462 19.89 34.05 -2.71
CA LYS A 462 19.72 33.81 -4.14
C LYS A 462 20.96 33.07 -4.64
N ASP A 463 20.79 31.87 -5.18
CA ASP A 463 21.87 31.14 -5.86
C ASP A 463 21.90 31.50 -7.34
N ASN A 464 23.08 31.87 -7.87
CA ASN A 464 23.42 31.93 -9.30
C ASN A 464 22.26 32.27 -10.27
N ALA A 465 21.70 33.48 -10.14
CA ALA A 465 20.59 34.03 -10.94
C ALA A 465 19.21 33.32 -10.82
N GLN A 466 19.00 32.46 -9.82
CA GLN A 466 17.72 31.83 -9.49
C GLN A 466 16.98 32.54 -8.35
N ASN A 467 15.67 32.25 -8.26
CA ASN A 467 14.78 32.69 -7.18
C ASN A 467 15.26 32.16 -5.82
N SER A 468 15.22 32.98 -4.77
CA SER A 468 15.38 32.52 -3.38
C SER A 468 14.18 31.67 -2.94
N ALA A 469 14.30 30.96 -1.81
CA ALA A 469 13.17 30.27 -1.20
C ALA A 469 11.99 31.24 -0.96
N ARG A 470 12.27 32.43 -0.44
CA ARG A 470 11.27 33.51 -0.30
C ARG A 470 10.63 33.91 -1.62
N ASP A 471 11.40 34.03 -2.69
CA ASP A 471 10.87 34.40 -4.01
C ASP A 471 9.92 33.30 -4.52
N TYR A 472 10.30 32.02 -4.40
CA TYR A 472 9.41 30.90 -4.69
C TYR A 472 8.14 30.90 -3.83
N ARG A 473 8.25 31.24 -2.54
CA ARG A 473 7.09 31.35 -1.65
C ARG A 473 6.15 32.43 -2.16
N ASN A 474 6.68 33.60 -2.52
CA ASN A 474 5.88 34.71 -3.03
C ASN A 474 5.19 34.33 -4.36
N LEU A 475 5.90 33.65 -5.26
CA LEU A 475 5.31 33.13 -6.51
C LEU A 475 4.19 32.12 -6.24
N LEU A 476 4.34 31.25 -5.23
CA LEU A 476 3.30 30.30 -4.82
C LEU A 476 2.09 30.97 -4.15
N SER A 477 2.27 32.13 -3.52
CA SER A 477 1.23 32.83 -2.76
C SER A 477 0.48 33.88 -3.59
N HIS A 478 1.16 34.53 -4.53
CA HIS A 478 0.62 35.64 -5.33
C HIS A 478 0.43 35.29 -6.80
N GLY A 479 0.77 34.06 -7.20
CA GLY A 479 0.76 33.62 -8.58
C GLY A 479 2.10 33.89 -9.28
N SER A 480 2.31 33.15 -10.37
CA SER A 480 3.48 33.24 -11.23
C SER A 480 3.01 33.15 -12.68
N ASP A 481 3.58 33.97 -13.55
CA ASP A 481 3.29 33.94 -14.98
C ASP A 481 3.71 32.62 -15.65
N LYS A 482 4.57 31.85 -14.96
CA LYS A 482 5.05 30.53 -15.42
C LYS A 482 4.84 29.46 -14.34
N PRO A 483 4.53 28.20 -14.72
CA PRO A 483 4.46 27.10 -13.78
C PRO A 483 5.77 26.95 -12.99
N ILE A 484 5.64 26.85 -11.67
CA ILE A 484 6.78 26.63 -10.78
C ILE A 484 7.18 25.15 -10.85
N LYS A 485 8.41 24.88 -11.29
CA LYS A 485 8.94 23.52 -11.33
C LYS A 485 9.29 23.05 -9.92
N ILE A 486 8.59 22.04 -9.40
CA ILE A 486 8.84 21.47 -8.06
C ILE A 486 10.29 21.00 -7.89
N LYS A 487 10.92 20.47 -8.94
CA LYS A 487 12.34 20.09 -8.91
C LYS A 487 13.27 21.28 -8.61
N ALA A 488 12.98 22.46 -9.17
CA ALA A 488 13.78 23.67 -8.93
C ALA A 488 13.57 24.20 -7.50
N LEU A 489 12.34 24.13 -6.98
CA LEU A 489 12.05 24.44 -5.59
C LEU A 489 12.82 23.53 -4.64
N LYS A 490 12.77 22.21 -4.87
CA LYS A 490 13.49 21.22 -4.07
C LYS A 490 15.00 21.47 -4.08
N SER A 491 15.59 21.72 -5.26
CA SER A 491 17.00 22.07 -5.39
C SER A 491 17.35 23.33 -4.57
N CYS A 492 16.56 24.40 -4.69
CA CYS A 492 16.76 25.64 -3.95
C CYS A 492 16.75 25.43 -2.42
N LEU A 493 15.81 24.64 -1.89
CA LEU A 493 15.75 24.34 -0.46
C LEU A 493 16.95 23.50 0.01
N LYS A 494 17.41 22.55 -0.80
CA LYS A 494 18.54 21.67 -0.48
C LYS A 494 19.88 22.40 -0.57
N GLU A 495 20.10 23.18 -1.62
CA GLU A 495 21.34 23.96 -1.87
C GLU A 495 21.54 25.07 -0.83
N ASN A 496 20.45 25.60 -0.26
CA ASN A 496 20.49 26.55 0.85
C ASN A 496 20.42 25.89 2.23
N GLU A 497 20.62 24.57 2.32
CA GLU A 497 20.69 23.81 3.57
C GLU A 497 19.43 23.93 4.46
N LEU A 498 18.28 24.28 3.88
CA LEU A 498 17.00 24.37 4.59
C LEU A 498 16.37 22.99 4.79
N ILE A 499 16.65 22.04 3.89
CA ILE A 499 16.20 20.64 3.98
C ILE A 499 17.33 19.70 3.58
N LYS A 500 17.30 18.46 4.05
CA LYS A 500 18.24 17.41 3.66
C LYS A 500 17.83 16.76 2.34
N ASP A 501 16.58 16.29 2.26
CA ASP A 501 15.98 15.73 1.05
C ASP A 501 14.43 15.76 1.12
N THR A 502 13.70 15.02 0.30
CA THR A 502 12.26 14.75 0.50
C THR A 502 12.04 13.27 0.86
N ASN A 503 10.85 12.94 1.37
CA ASN A 503 10.46 11.57 1.70
C ASN A 503 11.35 10.90 2.76
N GLN A 504 11.99 11.71 3.60
CA GLN A 504 12.65 11.22 4.81
C GLN A 504 11.59 10.99 5.89
N SER A 505 11.87 10.09 6.83
CA SER A 505 11.01 9.91 8.00
C SER A 505 10.97 11.17 8.86
N PHE A 506 9.91 11.32 9.65
CA PHE A 506 9.76 12.45 10.56
C PHE A 506 10.98 12.58 11.48
N GLY A 507 11.50 13.80 11.65
CA GLY A 507 12.65 14.08 12.48
C GLY A 507 14.00 13.84 11.80
N ASN A 508 14.04 13.52 10.51
CA ASN A 508 15.27 13.27 9.75
C ASN A 508 15.49 14.25 8.60
N ASN A 509 14.76 15.38 8.58
CA ASN A 509 14.85 16.36 7.52
C ASN A 509 15.08 17.80 8.00
N PHE A 510 14.04 18.63 8.08
CA PHE A 510 14.12 20.03 8.50
C PHE A 510 14.52 20.13 9.97
N LEU A 511 13.98 19.26 10.84
CA LEU A 511 14.24 19.29 12.28
C LEU A 511 15.70 18.99 12.67
N ILE A 512 16.46 18.29 11.83
CA ILE A 512 17.88 17.99 12.08
C ILE A 512 18.82 18.98 11.40
N GLY A 513 18.30 19.94 10.63
CA GLY A 513 19.09 21.02 10.07
C GLY A 513 19.82 21.75 11.21
N LYS A 514 21.13 21.97 11.06
CA LYS A 514 22.00 22.46 12.13
C LYS A 514 21.40 23.68 12.85
N ASP A 515 20.99 24.69 12.08
CA ASP A 515 20.45 25.93 12.65
C ASP A 515 19.03 25.76 13.20
N VAL A 516 18.19 24.93 12.57
CA VAL A 516 16.85 24.61 13.10
C VAL A 516 16.94 23.89 14.43
N ASN A 517 17.77 22.85 14.51
CA ASN A 517 17.99 22.10 15.74
C ASN A 517 18.60 22.98 16.85
N ASN A 518 19.57 23.83 16.52
CA ASN A 518 20.13 24.81 17.47
C ASN A 518 19.07 25.78 17.99
N LEU A 519 18.22 26.30 17.10
CA LEU A 519 17.14 27.21 17.46
C LEU A 519 16.13 26.52 18.40
N LEU A 520 15.63 25.34 18.01
CA LEU A 520 14.71 24.55 18.82
C LEU A 520 15.32 24.19 20.19
N GLY A 521 16.58 23.76 20.22
CA GLY A 521 17.28 23.41 21.46
C GLY A 521 17.44 24.61 22.40
N SER A 522 17.86 25.76 21.87
CA SER A 522 18.03 26.98 22.66
C SER A 522 16.71 27.52 23.22
N LEU A 523 15.58 27.22 22.58
CA LEU A 523 14.24 27.58 23.03
C LEU A 523 13.57 26.48 23.89
N GLY A 524 14.30 25.42 24.26
CA GLY A 524 13.77 24.33 25.08
C GLY A 524 12.73 23.44 24.37
N ALA A 525 12.68 23.46 23.04
CA ALA A 525 11.66 22.78 22.24
C ALA A 525 12.09 21.41 21.68
N SER A 526 13.36 21.02 21.78
CA SER A 526 13.85 19.75 21.20
C SER A 526 13.08 18.53 21.72
N GLU A 527 12.78 18.48 23.02
CA GLU A 527 12.06 17.35 23.61
C GLU A 527 10.60 17.25 23.12
N HIS A 528 9.95 18.37 22.79
CA HIS A 528 8.62 18.36 22.19
C HIS A 528 8.65 17.73 20.79
N THR A 529 9.64 18.09 19.96
CA THR A 529 9.75 17.52 18.60
C THR A 529 10.03 16.03 18.61
N LYS A 530 10.91 15.56 19.51
CA LYS A 530 11.16 14.13 19.71
C LYS A 530 9.92 13.39 20.21
N ALA A 531 9.20 13.97 21.15
CA ALA A 531 7.98 13.37 21.69
C ALA A 531 6.87 13.25 20.64
N ILE A 532 6.76 14.20 19.70
CA ILE A 532 5.82 14.09 18.57
C ILE A 532 6.23 12.94 17.63
N GLY A 533 7.52 12.77 17.36
CA GLY A 533 8.01 11.60 16.62
C GLY A 533 7.63 10.29 17.29
N GLN A 534 7.84 10.21 18.61
CA GLN A 534 7.43 9.05 19.41
C GLN A 534 5.91 8.82 19.38
N GLN A 535 5.10 9.88 19.46
CA GLN A 535 3.64 9.79 19.35
C GLN A 535 3.18 9.28 17.97
N LEU A 536 3.87 9.65 16.88
CA LEU A 536 3.59 9.10 15.54
C LEU A 536 3.88 7.59 15.47
N ASP A 537 4.98 7.15 16.07
CA ASP A 537 5.33 5.72 16.14
C ASP A 537 4.35 4.94 17.03
N ASP A 538 3.95 5.52 18.16
CA ASP A 538 2.99 4.90 19.07
C ASP A 538 1.58 4.88 18.47
N LEU A 539 1.20 5.91 17.72
CA LEU A 539 -0.05 5.92 16.95
C LEU A 539 -0.09 4.78 15.92
N LEU A 540 1.01 4.51 15.22
CA LEU A 540 1.10 3.36 14.32
C LEU A 540 0.89 2.04 15.07
N LYS A 541 1.53 1.86 16.24
CA LYS A 541 1.36 0.66 17.07
C LYS A 541 -0.08 0.51 17.56
N GLU A 542 -0.71 1.61 17.95
CA GLU A 542 -2.11 1.65 18.39
C GLU A 542 -3.05 1.23 17.26
N VAL A 543 -2.91 1.83 16.08
CA VAL A 543 -3.68 1.46 14.88
C VAL A 543 -3.43 0.00 14.50
N ILE A 544 -2.25 -0.57 14.70
CA ILE A 544 -2.01 -2.00 14.41
C ILE A 544 -2.71 -2.92 15.43
N LYS A 545 -2.79 -2.53 16.71
CA LYS A 545 -3.29 -3.36 17.81
C LYS A 545 -4.80 -3.33 18.00
N ALA A 546 -5.43 -2.17 17.78
CA ALA A 546 -6.85 -1.90 18.04
C ALA A 546 -7.74 -2.59 17.03
#